data_AF-A0A7V7V642-F1
#
_entry.id   AF-A0A7V7V642-F1
#
_cell.length_a   1.000
_cell.length_b   1.000
_cell.length_c   1.000
_cell.angle_alpha   90.00
_cell.angle_beta   90.00
_cell.angle_gamma   90.00
#
_symmetry.space_group_name_H-M   'P 1'
#
loop_
_entity.id
_entity.type
_entity.pdbx_description
1 polymer ?
#
loop_
_entity_poly.entity_id
_entity_poly.type
_entity_poly.pdbx_seq_one_letter_code
_entity_poly.pdbx_strand_id
1 'polypeptide(L)'
;MTNLSEAFQVATKNSRLRELANLDALEREQREHDKKSFKSEGDSFTNTNMKEITKLIEGMNDTTLGYLLIIQSYLRYDGTLGTTKTPFTKVKDFEGILNLKTRKTKDVISKLTEKGVLYLNEDKVYCMNPIYHFRGKVPRSQVKDNIKLIINNIRALRDAKVKAKDLSTVYFLLPYVTYGNNILASNPNERQLEKIDTLNLKQISTIIGVADTNKVLQKIRRVTFEHERYGTLYAFAQVRKGDKEYHFKANPLLMRRVSEREYNLQVPEVLIADFIVKSKK
;
A
#
# COMPACT_ATOMS: atom_id res chain seq x y z
N MET A 1 -33.64 -11.75 -40.36
CA MET A 1 -33.08 -10.39 -40.28
C MET A 1 -32.29 -10.30 -38.98
N THR A 2 -30.97 -10.44 -39.06
CA THR A 2 -30.08 -10.39 -37.88
C THR A 2 -30.05 -8.95 -37.37
N ASN A 3 -30.37 -8.76 -36.09
CA ASN A 3 -30.63 -7.45 -35.51
C ASN A 3 -29.33 -6.63 -35.46
N LEU A 4 -29.23 -5.59 -36.30
CA LEU A 4 -28.05 -4.72 -36.46
C LEU A 4 -27.54 -4.13 -35.13
N SER A 5 -28.43 -3.96 -34.15
CA SER A 5 -28.12 -3.53 -32.79
C SER A 5 -27.22 -4.53 -32.03
N GLU A 6 -27.48 -5.83 -32.15
CA GLU A 6 -26.70 -6.87 -31.47
C GLU A 6 -25.31 -7.01 -32.09
N ALA A 7 -25.22 -6.95 -33.42
CA ALA A 7 -23.95 -6.98 -34.14
C ALA A 7 -23.04 -5.79 -33.74
N PHE A 8 -23.62 -4.60 -33.56
CA PHE A 8 -22.88 -3.40 -33.15
C PHE A 8 -22.40 -3.47 -31.69
N GLN A 9 -23.24 -3.96 -30.76
CA GLN A 9 -22.84 -4.16 -29.37
C GLN A 9 -21.73 -5.21 -29.21
N VAL A 10 -21.81 -6.30 -29.96
CA VAL A 10 -20.77 -7.35 -29.97
C VAL A 10 -19.46 -6.83 -30.54
N ALA A 11 -19.50 -6.06 -31.64
CA ALA A 11 -18.32 -5.42 -32.21
C ALA A 11 -17.63 -4.45 -31.23
N THR A 12 -18.42 -3.64 -30.52
CA THR A 12 -17.92 -2.66 -29.53
C THR A 12 -17.30 -3.35 -28.30
N LYS A 13 -17.94 -4.43 -27.81
CA LYS A 13 -17.41 -5.25 -26.70
C LYS A 13 -16.09 -5.94 -27.08
N ASN A 14 -16.02 -6.49 -28.29
CA ASN A 14 -14.80 -7.13 -28.81
C ASN A 14 -13.66 -6.12 -29.02
N SER A 15 -13.96 -4.89 -29.42
CA SER A 15 -12.98 -3.81 -29.52
C SER A 15 -12.36 -3.47 -28.16
N ARG A 16 -13.18 -3.30 -27.11
CA ARG A 16 -12.70 -3.03 -25.74
C ARG A 16 -11.88 -4.17 -25.16
N LEU A 17 -12.25 -5.42 -25.43
CA LEU A 17 -11.49 -6.60 -25.00
C LEU A 17 -10.12 -6.68 -25.67
N ARG A 18 -10.01 -6.27 -26.94
CA ARG A 18 -8.72 -6.18 -27.67
C ARG A 18 -7.84 -5.04 -27.14
N GLU A 19 -8.44 -3.91 -26.79
CA GLU A 19 -7.72 -2.77 -26.21
C GLU A 19 -7.15 -3.11 -24.82
N LEU A 20 -7.93 -3.80 -23.96
CA LEU A 20 -7.48 -4.33 -22.68
C LEU A 20 -6.35 -5.37 -22.84
N ALA A 21 -6.45 -6.27 -23.82
CA ALA A 21 -5.42 -7.27 -24.10
C ALA A 21 -4.11 -6.66 -24.63
N ASN A 22 -4.19 -5.60 -25.44
CA ASN A 22 -3.02 -4.86 -25.92
C ASN A 22 -2.34 -4.06 -24.81
N LEU A 23 -3.11 -3.48 -23.88
CA LEU A 23 -2.58 -2.85 -22.67
C LEU A 23 -1.87 -3.88 -21.79
N ASP A 24 -2.47 -5.06 -21.59
CA ASP A 24 -1.84 -6.16 -20.86
C ASP A 24 -0.52 -6.63 -21.50
N ALA A 25 -0.45 -6.68 -22.83
CA ALA A 25 0.77 -7.07 -23.55
C ALA A 25 1.89 -6.02 -23.42
N LEU A 26 1.56 -4.74 -23.58
CA LEU A 26 2.52 -3.63 -23.41
C LEU A 26 3.05 -3.55 -21.97
N GLU A 27 2.16 -3.74 -20.99
CA GLU A 27 2.55 -3.78 -19.60
C GLU A 27 3.43 -4.99 -19.27
N ARG A 28 3.22 -6.14 -19.91
CA ARG A 28 4.08 -7.33 -19.75
C ARG A 28 5.49 -7.09 -20.31
N GLU A 29 5.61 -6.48 -21.48
CA GLU A 29 6.92 -6.12 -22.05
C GLU A 29 7.66 -5.10 -21.18
N GLN A 30 6.96 -4.08 -20.68
CA GLN A 30 7.54 -3.10 -19.77
C GLN A 30 7.99 -3.74 -18.45
N ARG A 31 7.22 -4.70 -17.91
CA ARG A 31 7.58 -5.47 -16.71
C ARG A 31 8.81 -6.35 -16.93
N GLU A 32 8.93 -7.01 -18.08
CA GLU A 32 10.10 -7.84 -18.42
C GLU A 32 11.37 -7.01 -18.62
N HIS A 33 11.24 -5.81 -19.19
CA HIS A 33 12.33 -4.84 -19.27
C HIS A 33 12.77 -4.39 -17.87
N ASP A 34 11.82 -4.03 -17.00
CA ASP A 34 12.10 -3.54 -15.65
C ASP A 34 12.71 -4.60 -14.72
N LYS A 35 12.30 -5.88 -14.87
CA LYS A 35 12.88 -7.04 -14.17
C LYS A 35 14.39 -7.19 -14.38
N LYS A 36 14.88 -6.94 -15.59
CA LYS A 36 16.30 -7.11 -15.95
C LYS A 36 17.19 -6.01 -15.38
N SER A 37 16.62 -4.84 -15.10
CA SER A 37 17.37 -3.65 -14.67
C SER A 37 17.62 -3.49 -13.15
N PHE A 38 17.02 -4.30 -12.26
CA PHE A 38 17.02 -4.00 -10.81
C PHE A 38 17.40 -5.17 -9.88
N LYS A 39 18.45 -5.92 -10.20
CA LYS A 39 19.27 -6.57 -9.15
C LYS A 39 20.18 -5.51 -8.51
N SER A 40 19.66 -4.70 -7.59
CA SER A 40 20.49 -3.83 -6.75
C SER A 40 20.01 -3.87 -5.31
N GLU A 41 20.96 -3.91 -4.38
CA GLU A 41 20.88 -4.09 -2.92
C GLU A 41 20.09 -2.99 -2.17
N GLY A 42 18.86 -2.69 -2.59
CA GLY A 42 17.92 -1.84 -1.87
C GLY A 42 16.81 -2.65 -1.20
N ASP A 43 16.17 -2.06 -0.18
CA ASP A 43 14.98 -2.63 0.45
C ASP A 43 13.93 -3.05 -0.59
N SER A 44 13.41 -4.26 -0.47
CA SER A 44 12.33 -4.77 -1.32
C SER A 44 11.05 -3.96 -1.05
N PHE A 45 10.50 -3.30 -2.07
CA PHE A 45 9.28 -2.49 -1.93
C PHE A 45 8.26 -2.75 -3.04
N THR A 46 7.02 -2.34 -2.78
CA THR A 46 5.99 -2.10 -3.80
C THR A 46 5.71 -0.61 -3.89
N ASN A 47 5.20 -0.17 -5.02
CA ASN A 47 4.63 1.16 -5.19
C ASN A 47 3.11 1.05 -5.06
N THR A 48 2.51 2.02 -4.38
CA THR A 48 1.06 2.15 -4.23
C THR A 48 0.63 3.49 -4.82
N ASN A 49 -0.34 3.46 -5.73
CA ASN A 49 -0.94 4.65 -6.31
C ASN A 49 -1.94 5.28 -5.32
N MET A 50 -1.51 6.32 -4.63
CA MET A 50 -2.27 7.02 -3.59
C MET A 50 -3.59 7.60 -4.10
N LYS A 51 -3.65 8.00 -5.38
CA LYS A 51 -4.87 8.54 -5.99
C LYS A 51 -5.90 7.45 -6.26
N GLU A 52 -5.46 6.27 -6.67
CA GLU A 52 -6.37 5.18 -7.03
C GLU A 52 -6.88 4.42 -5.79
N ILE A 53 -6.07 4.33 -4.73
CA ILE A 53 -6.49 3.66 -3.49
C ILE A 53 -7.55 4.42 -2.70
N THR A 54 -7.77 5.72 -2.92
CA THR A 54 -8.87 6.46 -2.25
C THR A 54 -10.23 5.88 -2.62
N LYS A 55 -10.39 5.44 -3.88
CA LYS A 55 -11.59 4.73 -4.35
C LYS A 55 -11.81 3.40 -3.62
N LEU A 56 -10.73 2.70 -3.28
CA LEU A 56 -10.80 1.47 -2.48
C LEU A 56 -11.18 1.76 -1.03
N ILE A 57 -10.60 2.82 -0.45
CA ILE A 57 -10.86 3.28 0.92
C ILE A 57 -12.35 3.57 1.13
N GLU A 58 -13.01 4.25 0.20
CA GLU A 58 -14.44 4.58 0.28
C GLU A 58 -15.34 3.35 0.15
N GLY A 59 -14.91 2.35 -0.63
CA GLY A 59 -15.74 1.21 -1.03
C GLY A 59 -15.47 -0.11 -0.31
N MET A 60 -14.58 -0.14 0.69
CA MET A 60 -14.09 -1.38 1.31
C MET A 60 -13.95 -1.24 2.83
N ASN A 61 -14.27 -2.31 3.57
CA ASN A 61 -14.16 -2.30 5.03
C ASN A 61 -12.69 -2.33 5.51
N ASP A 62 -12.45 -1.78 6.71
CA ASP A 62 -11.14 -1.73 7.39
C ASP A 62 -10.39 -3.07 7.33
N THR A 63 -11.06 -4.17 7.67
CA THR A 63 -10.41 -5.48 7.80
C THR A 63 -9.85 -5.95 6.47
N THR A 64 -10.58 -5.72 5.37
CA THR A 64 -10.16 -6.11 4.02
C THR A 64 -9.00 -5.22 3.54
N LEU A 65 -9.04 -3.91 3.82
CA LEU A 65 -7.93 -2.98 3.54
C LEU A 65 -6.67 -3.33 4.33
N GLY A 66 -6.81 -3.74 5.59
CA GLY A 66 -5.71 -4.24 6.41
C GLY A 66 -5.09 -5.51 5.84
N TYR A 67 -5.89 -6.43 5.30
CA TYR A 67 -5.35 -7.59 4.60
C TYR A 67 -4.75 -7.23 3.24
N LEU A 68 -5.30 -6.26 2.51
CA LEU A 68 -4.71 -5.76 1.26
C LEU A 68 -3.29 -5.21 1.50
N LEU A 69 -3.09 -4.47 2.61
CA LEU A 69 -1.76 -4.02 3.03
C LEU A 69 -0.77 -5.17 3.17
N ILE A 70 -1.20 -6.33 3.67
CA ILE A 70 -0.35 -7.52 3.78
C ILE A 70 -0.16 -8.20 2.42
N ILE A 71 -1.23 -8.39 1.66
CA ILE A 71 -1.19 -9.13 0.37
C ILE A 71 -0.26 -8.44 -0.62
N GLN A 72 -0.27 -7.11 -0.72
CA GLN A 72 0.62 -6.41 -1.65
C GLN A 72 2.11 -6.72 -1.38
N SER A 73 2.48 -7.06 -0.14
CA SER A 73 3.86 -7.42 0.19
C SER A 73 4.32 -8.75 -0.45
N TYR A 74 3.41 -9.51 -1.05
CA TYR A 74 3.68 -10.74 -1.79
C TYR A 74 3.61 -10.54 -3.32
N LEU A 75 3.53 -9.29 -3.77
CA LEU A 75 3.62 -8.95 -5.19
C LEU A 75 5.03 -9.22 -5.72
N ARG A 76 5.10 -9.84 -6.89
CA ARG A 76 6.32 -10.09 -7.66
C ARG A 76 6.43 -9.10 -8.82
N TYR A 77 7.60 -9.02 -9.44
CA TYR A 77 7.86 -8.04 -10.51
C TYR A 77 7.05 -8.27 -11.79
N ASP A 78 6.56 -9.49 -12.05
CA ASP A 78 5.59 -9.76 -13.14
C ASP A 78 4.16 -9.31 -12.82
N GLY A 79 3.88 -8.84 -11.61
CA GLY A 79 2.52 -8.53 -11.16
C GLY A 79 1.78 -9.74 -10.56
N THR A 80 2.39 -10.92 -10.53
CA THR A 80 1.81 -12.10 -9.88
C THR A 80 2.02 -12.07 -8.37
N LEU A 81 1.14 -12.73 -7.62
CA LEU A 81 1.26 -12.92 -6.18
C LEU A 81 1.94 -14.26 -5.87
N GLY A 82 2.82 -14.27 -4.87
CA GLY A 82 3.51 -15.50 -4.48
C GLY A 82 4.58 -15.28 -3.42
N THR A 83 5.10 -16.40 -2.92
CA THR A 83 6.40 -16.37 -2.24
C THR A 83 7.51 -16.36 -3.29
N THR A 84 8.77 -16.26 -2.85
CA THR A 84 9.93 -16.38 -3.74
C THR A 84 9.95 -17.71 -4.50
N LYS A 85 9.36 -18.77 -3.94
CA LYS A 85 9.40 -20.14 -4.50
C LYS A 85 8.09 -20.55 -5.18
N THR A 86 6.96 -19.95 -4.83
CA THR A 86 5.65 -20.54 -5.18
C THR A 86 4.65 -19.47 -5.57
N PRO A 87 4.05 -19.55 -6.78
CA PRO A 87 2.93 -18.71 -7.16
C PRO A 87 1.67 -19.04 -6.38
N PHE A 88 0.85 -18.04 -6.09
CA PHE A 88 -0.48 -18.25 -5.52
C PHE A 88 -1.45 -18.63 -6.62
N THR A 89 -1.97 -19.84 -6.58
CA THR A 89 -2.93 -20.39 -7.55
C THR A 89 -4.26 -20.74 -6.90
N LYS A 90 -4.30 -20.84 -5.56
CA LYS A 90 -5.47 -21.24 -4.80
C LYS A 90 -5.67 -20.30 -3.61
N VAL A 91 -6.91 -20.19 -3.13
CA VAL A 91 -7.25 -19.41 -1.91
C VAL A 91 -6.43 -19.89 -0.70
N LYS A 92 -6.12 -21.18 -0.64
CA LYS A 92 -5.32 -21.79 0.45
C LYS A 92 -3.93 -21.18 0.57
N ASP A 93 -3.35 -20.70 -0.53
CA ASP A 93 -2.02 -20.08 -0.53
C ASP A 93 -2.01 -18.75 0.27
N PHE A 94 -3.17 -18.10 0.38
CA PHE A 94 -3.35 -16.88 1.17
C PHE A 94 -3.55 -17.15 2.66
N GLU A 95 -4.02 -18.34 3.06
CA GLU A 95 -4.30 -18.66 4.47
C GLU A 95 -3.06 -18.50 5.34
N GLY A 96 -1.91 -18.99 4.86
CA GLY A 96 -0.63 -18.92 5.58
C GLY A 96 -0.11 -17.49 5.73
N ILE A 97 -0.35 -16.62 4.75
CA ILE A 97 0.15 -15.24 4.82
C ILE A 97 -0.78 -14.29 5.58
N LEU A 98 -2.09 -14.60 5.62
CA LEU A 98 -3.09 -13.81 6.33
C LEU A 98 -3.35 -14.32 7.76
N ASN A 99 -2.86 -15.52 8.09
CA ASN A 99 -3.18 -16.26 9.31
C ASN A 99 -4.70 -16.38 9.52
N LEU A 100 -5.38 -16.88 8.48
CA LEU A 100 -6.84 -16.97 8.41
C LEU A 100 -7.31 -18.37 8.07
N LYS A 101 -8.48 -18.75 8.59
CA LYS A 101 -9.22 -19.93 8.14
C LYS A 101 -9.81 -19.70 6.74
N THR A 102 -9.92 -20.77 5.96
CA THR A 102 -10.39 -20.80 4.57
C THR A 102 -11.61 -19.92 4.29
N ARG A 103 -12.67 -20.01 5.11
CA ARG A 103 -13.90 -19.23 4.89
C ARG A 103 -13.63 -17.73 4.87
N LYS A 104 -12.85 -17.23 5.83
CA LYS A 104 -12.53 -15.80 5.94
C LYS A 104 -11.53 -15.38 4.86
N THR A 105 -10.58 -16.23 4.53
CA THR A 105 -9.66 -16.00 3.40
C THR A 105 -10.43 -15.86 2.09
N LYS A 106 -11.37 -16.77 1.81
CA LYS A 106 -12.23 -16.72 0.62
C LYS A 106 -13.03 -15.43 0.55
N ASP A 107 -13.62 -14.99 1.66
CA ASP A 107 -14.35 -13.71 1.75
C ASP A 107 -13.46 -12.50 1.40
N VAL A 108 -12.24 -12.44 1.94
CA VAL A 108 -11.27 -11.38 1.64
C VAL A 108 -10.89 -11.38 0.15
N ILE A 109 -10.53 -12.54 -0.40
CA ILE A 109 -10.13 -12.66 -1.81
C ILE A 109 -11.30 -12.35 -2.75
N SER A 110 -12.53 -12.77 -2.42
CA SER A 110 -13.74 -12.42 -3.20
C SER A 110 -13.92 -10.91 -3.27
N LYS A 111 -13.91 -10.22 -2.12
CA LYS A 111 -14.07 -8.76 -2.05
C LYS A 111 -12.99 -8.02 -2.84
N LEU A 112 -11.74 -8.47 -2.77
CA LEU A 112 -10.65 -7.87 -3.54
C LEU A 112 -10.79 -8.13 -5.05
N THR A 113 -11.31 -9.29 -5.44
CA THR A 113 -11.58 -9.63 -6.85
C THR A 113 -12.76 -8.84 -7.39
N GLU A 114 -13.85 -8.72 -6.62
CA GLU A 114 -15.03 -7.91 -6.95
C GLU A 114 -14.69 -6.43 -7.16
N LYS A 115 -13.70 -5.90 -6.40
CA LYS A 115 -13.19 -4.53 -6.56
C LYS A 115 -12.10 -4.39 -7.64
N GLY A 116 -11.80 -5.46 -8.38
CA GLY A 116 -10.79 -5.48 -9.44
C GLY A 116 -9.36 -5.26 -8.94
N VAL A 117 -9.10 -5.50 -7.65
CA VAL A 117 -7.76 -5.41 -7.06
C VAL A 117 -6.96 -6.67 -7.34
N LEU A 118 -7.63 -7.83 -7.28
CA LEU A 118 -7.05 -9.14 -7.61
C LEU A 118 -7.75 -9.72 -8.83
N TYR A 119 -7.01 -10.49 -9.61
CA TYR A 119 -7.55 -11.26 -10.74
C TYR A 119 -6.71 -12.52 -10.97
N LEU A 120 -7.24 -13.48 -11.72
CA LEU A 120 -6.49 -14.65 -12.18
C LEU A 120 -6.02 -14.40 -13.61
N ASN A 121 -4.74 -14.68 -13.89
CA ASN A 121 -4.25 -14.70 -15.27
C ASN A 121 -4.67 -16.00 -15.99
N GLU A 122 -4.21 -16.15 -17.24
CA GLU A 122 -4.49 -17.33 -18.08
C GLU A 122 -4.02 -18.63 -17.41
N ASP A 123 -2.87 -18.59 -16.73
CA ASP A 123 -2.28 -19.72 -15.98
C ASP A 123 -2.93 -19.97 -14.61
N LYS A 124 -4.05 -19.31 -14.30
CA LYS A 124 -4.75 -19.40 -13.01
C LYS A 124 -3.89 -19.01 -11.81
N VAL A 125 -2.95 -18.09 -12.01
CA VAL A 125 -2.15 -17.45 -10.97
C VAL A 125 -2.81 -16.14 -10.57
N TYR A 126 -2.94 -15.91 -9.26
CA TYR A 126 -3.44 -14.65 -8.73
C TYR A 126 -2.45 -13.53 -9.04
N CYS A 127 -2.97 -12.45 -9.59
CA CYS A 127 -2.27 -11.22 -9.92
C CYS A 127 -2.89 -10.05 -9.17
N MET A 128 -2.11 -8.99 -8.98
CA MET A 128 -2.57 -7.73 -8.43
C MET A 128 -2.66 -6.70 -9.55
N ASN A 129 -3.75 -5.94 -9.56
CA ASN A 129 -3.96 -4.90 -10.56
C ASN A 129 -2.94 -3.76 -10.38
N PRO A 130 -2.10 -3.47 -11.40
CA PRO A 130 -1.04 -2.48 -11.31
C PRO A 130 -1.54 -1.04 -11.15
N ILE A 131 -2.84 -0.77 -11.43
CA ILE A 131 -3.47 0.52 -11.15
C ILE A 131 -3.34 0.90 -9.67
N TYR A 132 -3.42 -0.09 -8.76
CA TYR A 132 -3.35 0.15 -7.31
C TYR A 132 -1.95 -0.08 -6.75
N HIS A 133 -1.32 -1.21 -7.10
CA HIS A 133 -0.04 -1.62 -6.55
C HIS A 133 0.81 -2.34 -7.59
N PHE A 134 2.09 -2.01 -7.66
CA PHE A 134 3.03 -2.63 -8.61
C PHE A 134 4.44 -2.68 -8.04
N ARG A 135 5.34 -3.38 -8.73
CA ARG A 135 6.77 -3.39 -8.45
C ARG A 135 7.54 -2.86 -9.63
N GLY A 136 8.73 -2.33 -9.37
CA GLY A 136 9.59 -1.73 -10.39
C GLY A 136 9.58 -0.21 -10.32
N LYS A 137 9.96 0.41 -11.43
CA LYS A 137 10.15 1.86 -11.51
C LYS A 137 8.81 2.55 -11.64
N VAL A 138 8.62 3.64 -10.91
CA VAL A 138 7.47 4.53 -11.13
C VAL A 138 7.82 5.44 -12.30
N PRO A 139 6.97 5.56 -13.33
CA PRO A 139 7.15 6.56 -14.37
C PRO A 139 7.26 7.96 -13.77
N ARG A 140 8.14 8.80 -14.33
CA ARG A 140 8.43 10.15 -13.81
C ARG A 140 7.16 10.97 -13.56
N SER A 141 6.22 10.92 -14.51
CA SER A 141 4.92 11.60 -14.43
C SER A 141 4.03 11.15 -13.28
N GLN A 142 4.24 9.95 -12.73
CA GLN A 142 3.42 9.34 -11.69
C GLN A 142 4.09 9.32 -10.31
N VAL A 143 5.34 9.81 -10.18
CA VAL A 143 6.06 9.86 -8.90
C VAL A 143 5.30 10.65 -7.84
N LYS A 144 4.53 11.67 -8.27
CA LYS A 144 3.64 12.45 -7.39
C LYS A 144 2.48 11.67 -6.81
N ASP A 145 2.03 10.63 -7.49
CA ASP A 145 0.85 9.89 -7.07
C ASP A 145 1.22 8.57 -6.37
N ASN A 146 2.51 8.30 -6.15
CA ASN A 146 2.96 7.01 -5.60
C ASN A 146 3.69 7.13 -4.27
N ILE A 147 3.53 6.10 -3.44
CA ILE A 147 4.27 5.86 -2.20
C ILE A 147 4.85 4.46 -2.19
N LYS A 148 6.06 4.29 -1.64
CA LYS A 148 6.69 2.98 -1.49
C LYS A 148 6.24 2.34 -0.18
N LEU A 149 5.91 1.06 -0.21
CA LEU A 149 5.70 0.22 0.97
C LEU A 149 6.82 -0.80 1.10
N ILE A 150 7.51 -0.82 2.23
CA ILE A 150 8.68 -1.68 2.44
C ILE A 150 8.21 -3.09 2.83
N ILE A 151 8.46 -4.06 1.95
CA ILE A 151 7.86 -5.40 2.01
C ILE A 151 8.19 -6.11 3.32
N ASN A 152 9.46 -6.09 3.73
CA ASN A 152 9.89 -6.80 4.94
C ASN A 152 9.23 -6.22 6.19
N ASN A 153 9.13 -4.89 6.29
CA ASN A 153 8.54 -4.21 7.46
C ASN A 153 7.01 -4.31 7.48
N ILE A 154 6.36 -4.38 6.31
CA ILE A 154 4.93 -4.72 6.22
C ILE A 154 4.66 -6.16 6.68
N ARG A 155 5.55 -7.11 6.35
CA ARG A 155 5.44 -8.49 6.86
C ARG A 155 5.70 -8.55 8.36
N ALA A 156 6.64 -7.76 8.88
CA ALA A 156 6.89 -7.63 10.32
C ALA A 156 5.67 -7.08 11.08
N LEU A 157 4.89 -6.15 10.50
CA LEU A 157 3.59 -5.74 11.07
C LEU A 157 2.61 -6.92 11.22
N ARG A 158 2.56 -7.80 10.21
CA ARG A 158 1.73 -9.01 10.26
C ARG A 158 2.22 -9.96 11.35
N ASP A 159 3.52 -10.16 11.46
CA ASP A 159 4.13 -11.08 12.41
C ASP A 159 4.03 -10.60 13.87
N ALA A 160 3.98 -9.28 14.08
CA ALA A 160 3.64 -8.65 15.36
C ALA A 160 2.17 -8.86 15.79
N LYS A 161 1.37 -9.58 14.98
CA LYS A 161 -0.05 -9.92 15.23
C LYS A 161 -0.94 -8.69 15.42
N VAL A 162 -0.59 -7.56 14.80
CA VAL A 162 -1.46 -6.39 14.74
C VAL A 162 -2.76 -6.79 14.02
N LYS A 163 -3.91 -6.42 14.60
CA LYS A 163 -5.21 -6.77 14.01
C LYS A 163 -5.34 -6.12 12.64
N ALA A 164 -5.86 -6.85 11.65
CA ALA A 164 -6.07 -6.31 10.30
C ALA A 164 -6.91 -5.01 10.30
N LYS A 165 -7.92 -4.88 11.18
CA LYS A 165 -8.69 -3.65 11.35
C LYS A 165 -7.86 -2.46 11.86
N ASP A 166 -6.77 -2.70 12.56
CA ASP A 166 -5.86 -1.64 13.03
C ASP A 166 -4.82 -1.34 11.94
N LEU A 167 -4.37 -2.35 11.18
CA LEU A 167 -3.52 -2.19 9.99
C LEU A 167 -4.16 -1.33 8.90
N SER A 168 -5.49 -1.29 8.81
CA SER A 168 -6.20 -0.39 7.87
C SER A 168 -5.85 1.08 8.09
N THR A 169 -5.45 1.46 9.31
CA THR A 169 -4.95 2.81 9.65
C THR A 169 -3.74 3.19 8.78
N VAL A 170 -2.85 2.24 8.52
CA VAL A 170 -1.72 2.45 7.60
C VAL A 170 -2.24 2.80 6.21
N TYR A 171 -3.19 2.00 5.73
CA TYR A 171 -3.74 2.14 4.38
C TYR A 171 -4.49 3.47 4.19
N PHE A 172 -5.30 3.88 5.17
CA PHE A 172 -6.04 5.15 5.14
C PHE A 172 -5.13 6.38 5.09
N LEU A 173 -3.95 6.30 5.71
CA LEU A 173 -3.05 7.45 5.87
C LEU A 173 -2.00 7.56 4.75
N LEU A 174 -1.86 6.55 3.88
CA LEU A 174 -0.93 6.57 2.74
C LEU A 174 -1.05 7.84 1.89
N PRO A 175 -2.27 8.30 1.50
CA PRO A 175 -2.40 9.48 0.64
C PRO A 175 -1.92 10.78 1.28
N TYR A 176 -1.75 10.81 2.60
CA TYR A 176 -1.45 12.02 3.38
C TYR A 176 0.03 12.13 3.76
N VAL A 177 0.88 11.18 3.36
CA VAL A 177 2.32 11.23 3.65
C VAL A 177 2.99 12.26 2.74
N THR A 178 3.82 13.12 3.31
CA THR A 178 4.62 14.11 2.57
C THR A 178 5.98 13.55 2.14
N TYR A 179 6.67 14.28 1.26
CA TYR A 179 8.00 13.90 0.79
C TYR A 179 9.11 14.15 1.82
N GLY A 180 10.07 13.23 1.88
CA GLY A 180 11.34 13.40 2.60
C GLY A 180 11.21 13.30 4.12
N ASN A 181 10.29 14.04 4.73
CA ASN A 181 10.09 14.09 6.19
C ASN A 181 8.94 13.18 6.69
N ASN A 182 8.17 12.60 5.78
CA ASN A 182 7.07 11.67 6.06
C ASN A 182 6.01 12.21 7.06
N ILE A 183 5.83 13.52 7.14
CA ILE A 183 4.78 14.16 7.94
C ILE A 183 3.41 13.84 7.31
N LEU A 184 2.40 13.58 8.14
CA LEU A 184 1.01 13.48 7.70
C LEU A 184 0.44 14.89 7.49
N ALA A 185 0.00 15.20 6.27
CA ALA A 185 -0.46 16.53 5.87
C ALA A 185 -1.69 16.48 4.95
N SER A 186 -2.52 17.51 4.97
CA SER A 186 -3.64 17.68 4.02
C SER A 186 -3.19 18.10 2.63
N ASN A 187 -1.98 18.67 2.50
CA ASN A 187 -1.34 19.04 1.24
C ASN A 187 -0.04 18.23 1.01
N PRO A 188 -0.13 16.89 0.92
CA PRO A 188 1.02 15.97 0.96
C PRO A 188 2.07 16.19 -0.16
N ASN A 189 1.70 16.92 -1.22
CA ASN A 189 2.60 17.26 -2.34
C ASN A 189 3.42 18.54 -2.13
N GLU A 190 3.15 19.30 -1.07
CA GLU A 190 3.94 20.48 -0.71
C GLU A 190 5.39 20.10 -0.40
N ARG A 191 6.32 20.89 -0.94
CA ARG A 191 7.77 20.70 -0.82
C ARG A 191 8.41 21.70 0.16
N GLN A 192 7.79 22.86 0.33
CA GLN A 192 8.23 23.91 1.25
C GLN A 192 7.75 23.55 2.66
N LEU A 193 8.70 23.25 3.56
CA LEU A 193 8.43 22.72 4.90
C LEU A 193 7.49 23.63 5.70
N GLU A 194 7.67 24.94 5.57
CA GLU A 194 6.90 26.00 6.21
C GLU A 194 5.46 26.12 5.71
N LYS A 195 5.13 25.51 4.56
CA LYS A 195 3.79 25.48 3.97
C LYS A 195 3.07 24.15 4.14
N ILE A 196 3.69 23.18 4.82
CA ILE A 196 3.06 21.88 5.07
C ILE A 196 1.93 22.04 6.11
N ASP A 197 0.72 21.72 5.68
CA ASP A 197 -0.48 21.73 6.51
C ASP A 197 -0.62 20.40 7.26
N THR A 198 0.05 20.33 8.40
CA THR A 198 0.14 19.11 9.23
C THR A 198 -1.24 18.67 9.74
N LEU A 199 -1.52 17.36 9.69
CA LEU A 199 -2.72 16.78 10.25
C LEU A 199 -2.63 16.61 11.77
N ASN A 200 -3.65 17.08 12.47
CA ASN A 200 -3.86 16.80 13.89
C ASN A 200 -4.74 15.55 14.10
N LEU A 201 -4.89 15.11 15.36
CA LEU A 201 -5.62 13.90 15.69
C LEU A 201 -7.11 13.97 15.32
N LYS A 202 -7.73 15.15 15.36
CA LYS A 202 -9.14 15.35 14.98
C LYS A 202 -9.34 15.14 13.48
N GLN A 203 -8.45 15.69 12.65
CA GLN A 203 -8.49 15.50 11.20
C GLN A 203 -8.22 14.03 10.84
N ILE A 204 -7.25 13.39 11.49
CA ILE A 204 -6.98 11.95 11.30
C ILE A 204 -8.20 11.10 11.70
N SER A 205 -8.89 11.47 12.77
CA SER A 205 -10.14 10.83 13.21
C SER A 205 -11.24 10.93 12.15
N THR A 206 -11.38 12.07 11.47
CA THR A 206 -12.28 12.24 10.32
C THR A 206 -11.85 11.36 9.14
N ILE A 207 -10.57 11.32 8.79
CA ILE A 207 -10.04 10.51 7.68
C ILE A 207 -10.28 9.01 7.91
N ILE A 208 -10.07 8.52 9.13
CA ILE A 208 -10.26 7.10 9.49
C ILE A 208 -11.76 6.77 9.68
N GLY A 209 -12.64 7.76 9.77
CA GLY A 209 -14.07 7.56 9.98
C GLY A 209 -14.43 7.10 11.39
N VAL A 210 -13.64 7.47 12.41
CA VAL A 210 -13.88 7.11 13.81
C VAL A 210 -13.95 8.39 14.65
N ALA A 211 -15.15 8.78 15.09
CA ALA A 211 -15.39 10.04 15.81
C ALA A 211 -14.63 10.18 17.14
N ASP A 212 -14.35 9.06 17.80
CA ASP A 212 -13.64 9.03 19.08
C ASP A 212 -12.12 9.12 18.86
N THR A 213 -11.56 10.31 19.10
CA THR A 213 -10.14 10.60 18.93
C THR A 213 -9.24 9.76 19.84
N ASN A 214 -9.71 9.36 21.03
CA ASN A 214 -8.96 8.47 21.91
C ASN A 214 -8.85 7.07 21.32
N LYS A 215 -9.94 6.54 20.74
CA LYS A 215 -9.89 5.25 20.03
C LYS A 215 -8.96 5.30 18.81
N VAL A 216 -8.93 6.42 18.09
CA VAL A 216 -8.01 6.63 16.96
C VAL A 216 -6.56 6.66 17.43
N LEU A 217 -6.26 7.39 18.50
CA LEU A 217 -4.92 7.44 19.07
C LEU A 217 -4.47 6.04 19.55
N GLN A 218 -5.37 5.26 20.15
CA GLN A 218 -5.08 3.88 20.54
C GLN A 218 -4.87 2.97 19.33
N LYS A 219 -5.67 3.11 18.26
CA LYS A 219 -5.43 2.40 16.99
C LYS A 219 -4.03 2.69 16.47
N ILE A 220 -3.67 3.97 16.36
CA ILE A 220 -2.35 4.44 15.90
C ILE A 220 -1.21 3.83 16.73
N ARG A 221 -1.31 3.89 18.06
CA ARG A 221 -0.28 3.37 18.99
C ARG A 221 -0.13 1.85 18.97
N ARG A 222 -1.14 1.10 18.52
CA ARG A 222 -1.08 -0.37 18.41
C ARG A 222 -0.39 -0.86 17.14
N VAL A 223 -0.17 0.01 16.17
CA VAL A 223 0.49 -0.38 14.93
C VAL A 223 2.00 -0.31 15.14
N THR A 224 2.59 -1.42 15.57
CA THR A 224 4.02 -1.58 15.79
C THR A 224 4.58 -2.79 15.04
N PHE A 225 5.87 -2.76 14.71
CA PHE A 225 6.58 -3.86 14.08
C PHE A 225 8.00 -3.99 14.65
N GLU A 226 8.55 -5.19 14.60
CA GLU A 226 9.95 -5.44 14.94
C GLU A 226 10.86 -5.11 13.76
N HIS A 227 11.96 -4.43 14.04
CA HIS A 227 13.00 -4.11 13.07
C HIS A 227 14.36 -4.59 13.59
N GLU A 228 15.12 -5.29 12.75
CA GLU A 228 16.38 -5.95 13.12
C GLU A 228 17.37 -5.01 13.83
N ARG A 229 17.48 -3.76 13.36
CA ARG A 229 18.42 -2.77 13.91
C ARG A 229 17.89 -1.95 15.08
N TYR A 230 16.60 -1.68 15.16
CA TYR A 230 16.03 -0.66 16.06
C TYR A 230 15.06 -1.23 17.11
N GLY A 231 14.83 -2.54 17.09
CA GLY A 231 13.83 -3.20 17.94
C GLY A 231 12.41 -2.85 17.52
N THR A 232 11.50 -2.74 18.49
CA THR A 232 10.11 -2.39 18.24
C THR A 232 9.97 -0.92 17.82
N LEU A 233 9.33 -0.71 16.67
CA LEU A 233 9.05 0.61 16.12
C LEU A 233 7.53 0.82 15.98
N TYR A 234 7.07 2.06 16.20
CA TYR A 234 5.74 2.49 15.79
C TYR A 234 5.67 2.70 14.26
N ALA A 235 4.54 2.39 13.64
CA ALA A 235 4.25 2.79 12.26
C ALA A 235 3.99 4.30 12.13
N PHE A 236 3.55 4.94 13.21
CA PHE A 236 3.24 6.36 13.27
C PHE A 236 3.73 6.96 14.59
N ALA A 237 4.38 8.13 14.51
CA ALA A 237 4.83 8.88 15.68
C ALA A 237 3.95 10.12 15.88
N GLN A 238 3.67 10.45 17.13
CA GLN A 238 3.06 11.71 17.52
C GLN A 238 4.17 12.66 17.99
N VAL A 239 4.34 13.78 17.30
CA VAL A 239 5.42 14.73 17.53
C VAL A 239 4.84 16.07 17.97
N ARG A 240 5.39 16.64 19.04
CA ARG A 240 4.95 17.92 19.60
C ARG A 240 5.38 19.07 18.68
N LYS A 241 4.48 20.02 18.45
CA LYS A 241 4.67 21.27 17.70
C LYS A 241 4.35 22.43 18.64
N GLY A 242 5.36 23.15 19.11
CA GLY A 242 5.18 24.18 20.14
C GLY A 242 4.61 23.64 21.45
N ASP A 243 3.81 24.44 22.15
CA ASP A 243 3.41 24.11 23.53
C ASP A 243 2.21 23.18 23.66
N LYS A 244 1.28 23.20 22.69
CA LYS A 244 -0.01 22.50 22.81
C LYS A 244 -0.45 21.74 21.56
N GLU A 245 0.32 21.82 20.47
CA GLU A 245 -0.05 21.14 19.23
C GLU A 245 0.78 19.87 19.02
N TYR A 246 0.18 18.93 18.31
CA TYR A 246 0.84 17.70 17.89
C TYR A 246 0.57 17.52 16.40
N HIS A 247 1.60 17.09 15.69
CA HIS A 247 1.48 16.54 14.36
C HIS A 247 1.89 15.06 14.38
N PHE A 248 1.62 14.37 13.28
CA PHE A 248 1.93 12.95 13.14
C PHE A 248 2.90 12.73 11.98
N LYS A 249 3.80 11.77 12.16
CA LYS A 249 4.71 11.28 11.11
C LYS A 249 4.45 9.81 10.84
N ALA A 250 4.67 9.38 9.60
CA ALA A 250 4.65 7.98 9.18
C ALA A 250 6.07 7.40 9.15
N ASN A 251 6.24 6.16 9.60
CA ASN A 251 7.58 5.57 9.73
C ASN A 251 8.22 5.37 8.34
N PRO A 252 9.35 6.03 8.03
CA PRO A 252 10.01 5.94 6.72
C PRO A 252 10.57 4.55 6.40
N LEU A 253 10.80 3.71 7.41
CA LEU A 253 11.16 2.30 7.21
C LEU A 253 9.96 1.45 6.82
N LEU A 254 8.73 1.90 7.04
CA LEU A 254 7.53 1.16 6.68
C LEU A 254 6.95 1.63 5.35
N MET A 255 6.87 2.95 5.17
CA MET A 255 6.34 3.60 3.97
C MET A 255 7.11 4.87 3.69
N ARG A 256 7.36 5.20 2.42
CA ARG A 256 8.09 6.43 2.09
C ARG A 256 7.69 7.01 0.75
N ARG A 257 7.58 8.33 0.71
CA ARG A 257 7.49 9.05 -0.55
C ARG A 257 8.87 9.56 -0.91
N VAL A 258 9.35 9.07 -2.04
CA VAL A 258 10.69 9.40 -2.50
C VAL A 258 10.55 10.40 -3.64
N SER A 259 11.26 11.53 -3.53
CA SER A 259 11.34 12.45 -4.66
C SER A 259 12.17 11.83 -5.80
N GLU A 260 12.04 12.35 -7.01
CA GLU A 260 12.85 11.90 -8.16
C GLU A 260 14.36 11.90 -7.89
N ARG A 261 14.83 12.79 -7.02
CA ARG A 261 16.26 12.98 -6.70
C ARG A 261 16.79 12.03 -5.63
N GLU A 262 15.89 11.41 -4.85
CA GLU A 262 16.26 10.68 -3.62
C GLU A 262 16.03 9.17 -3.76
N TYR A 263 15.81 8.67 -4.99
CA TYR A 263 15.34 7.31 -5.26
C TYR A 263 16.15 6.18 -4.59
N ASN A 264 17.43 6.45 -4.28
CA ASN A 264 18.40 5.50 -3.74
C ASN A 264 19.04 5.91 -2.40
N LEU A 265 18.57 6.96 -1.73
CA LEU A 265 19.15 7.38 -0.46
C LEU A 265 18.65 6.52 0.71
N GLN A 266 19.58 6.17 1.61
CA GLN A 266 19.23 5.61 2.91
C GLN A 266 18.44 6.62 3.73
N VAL A 267 17.53 6.13 4.56
CA VAL A 267 16.74 6.97 5.47
C VAL A 267 17.67 7.48 6.58
N PRO A 268 17.81 8.81 6.77
CA PRO A 268 18.60 9.35 7.87
C PRO A 268 18.08 8.89 9.24
N GLU A 269 18.99 8.50 10.15
CA GLU A 269 18.62 7.96 11.46
C GLU A 269 17.81 8.94 12.32
N VAL A 270 18.04 10.24 12.16
CA VAL A 270 17.26 11.29 12.82
C VAL A 270 15.76 11.22 12.50
N LEU A 271 15.39 10.72 11.31
CA LEU A 271 13.99 10.52 10.94
C LEU A 271 13.37 9.26 11.54
N ILE A 272 14.16 8.38 12.16
CA ILE A 272 13.73 7.12 12.75
C ILE A 272 13.52 7.27 14.26
N ALA A 273 14.25 8.19 14.91
CA ALA A 273 14.25 8.36 16.37
C ALA A 273 12.86 8.55 16.99
N ASP A 274 11.95 9.27 16.30
CA ASP A 274 10.58 9.53 16.77
C ASP A 274 9.72 8.24 16.87
N PHE A 275 10.13 7.15 16.24
CA PHE A 275 9.36 5.92 16.12
C PHE A 275 9.77 4.81 17.09
N ILE A 276 10.90 4.97 17.79
CA ILE A 276 11.43 3.94 18.69
C ILE A 276 10.49 3.79 19.90
N VAL A 277 10.00 2.57 20.14
CA VAL A 277 9.25 2.25 21.35
C VAL A 277 10.24 2.19 22.51
N LYS A 278 10.33 3.27 23.29
CA LYS A 278 11.09 3.24 24.55
C LYS A 278 10.45 2.23 25.48
N SER A 279 11.19 1.21 25.91
CA SER A 279 10.69 0.35 26.99
C SER A 279 10.46 1.23 28.22
N LYS A 280 9.32 1.03 28.89
CA LYS A 280 9.17 1.55 30.25
C LYS A 280 10.19 0.80 31.11
N LYS A 281 11.20 1.52 31.60
CA LYS A 281 11.93 1.09 32.79
C LYS A 281 10.96 1.06 33.97
#